data_AF-A0A8K1D3F3-F1
#
_entry.id   AF-A0A8K1D3F3-F1
#
_cell.length_a   1.000
_cell.length_b   1.000
_cell.length_c   1.000
_cell.angle_alpha   90.00
_cell.angle_beta   90.00
_cell.angle_gamma   90.00
#
_symmetry.space_group_name_H-M   'P 1'
#
loop_
_entity.id
_entity.type
_entity.pdbx_description
1 polymer ?
#
loop_
_entity_poly.entity_id
_entity_poly.type
_entity_poly.pdbx_seq_one_letter_code
_entity_poly.pdbx_strand_id
1 'polypeptide(L)'
;MLSLFSLISESQGNCSPPTISLGEPEINGTEVTINGVALPGGNSCTITSITWSWGDGNITTSWFPASHIYSKYGTYHIVVIAHQSNGLNASASVTVTLLSPYYTPTCKSSPPVIQKGAKPGKGYPISIFYS
;
A
#
# COMPACT_ATOMS: atom_id res chain seq x y z
N MET A 1 37.47 37.37 -26.51
CA MET A 1 37.72 36.00 -27.00
C MET A 1 36.56 35.15 -26.50
N LEU A 2 35.53 34.95 -27.32
CA LEU A 2 34.33 34.20 -26.96
C LEU A 2 34.67 32.70 -27.07
N SER A 3 34.78 32.02 -25.94
CA SER A 3 34.95 30.56 -25.91
C SER A 3 33.57 29.92 -26.05
N LEU A 4 33.30 29.35 -27.23
CA LEU A 4 32.08 28.60 -27.51
C LEU A 4 31.96 27.41 -26.55
N PHE A 5 30.87 27.37 -25.78
CA PHE A 5 30.34 26.12 -25.25
C PHE A 5 29.84 25.30 -26.44
N SER A 6 30.62 24.30 -26.83
CA SER A 6 30.19 23.28 -27.77
C SER A 6 29.24 22.33 -27.02
N LEU A 7 27.95 22.66 -27.02
CA LEU A 7 26.89 21.69 -26.70
C LEU A 7 26.75 20.78 -27.93
N ILE A 8 27.46 19.66 -27.91
CA ILE A 8 27.11 18.50 -28.74
C ILE A 8 25.72 18.03 -28.29
N SER A 9 24.70 18.54 -28.98
CA SER A 9 23.35 18.02 -28.93
C SER A 9 23.36 16.72 -29.74
N GLU A 10 23.71 15.61 -29.07
CA GLU A 10 23.53 14.29 -29.65
C GLU A 10 22.06 14.13 -30.04
N SER A 11 21.85 13.74 -31.29
CA SER A 11 20.57 13.66 -31.98
C SER A 11 19.68 12.53 -31.46
N GLN A 12 19.35 12.54 -30.17
CA GLN A 12 18.25 11.74 -29.67
C GLN A 12 16.96 12.43 -30.13
N GLY A 13 16.22 11.76 -31.03
CA GLY A 13 14.93 12.21 -31.53
C GLY A 13 14.08 12.78 -30.39
N ASN A 14 13.38 13.87 -30.69
CA ASN A 14 12.75 14.83 -29.78
C ASN A 14 11.78 14.22 -28.74
N CYS A 15 12.31 13.46 -27.79
CA CYS A 15 11.54 12.78 -26.76
C CYS A 15 11.49 13.64 -25.50
N SER A 16 10.28 13.88 -24.99
CA SER A 16 10.05 14.41 -23.66
C SER A 16 10.17 13.30 -22.61
N PRO A 17 10.17 13.65 -21.30
CA PRO A 17 9.98 12.67 -20.24
C PRO A 17 8.70 11.85 -20.46
N PRO A 18 8.68 10.58 -20.04
CA PRO A 18 7.48 9.75 -20.11
C PRO A 18 6.38 10.28 -19.18
N THR A 19 5.13 9.87 -19.43
CA THR A 19 3.98 10.22 -18.57
C THR A 19 3.48 8.97 -17.87
N ILE A 20 3.21 9.06 -16.56
CA ILE A 20 2.63 7.98 -15.77
C ILE A 20 1.25 8.43 -15.28
N SER A 21 0.24 7.59 -15.50
CA SER A 21 -1.09 7.76 -14.92
C SER A 21 -1.42 6.53 -14.09
N LEU A 22 -1.51 6.69 -12.78
CA LEU A 22 -1.91 5.63 -11.86
C LEU A 22 -3.43 5.56 -11.76
N GLY A 23 -3.97 4.34 -11.74
CA GLY A 23 -5.36 4.08 -11.39
C GLY A 23 -5.56 4.07 -9.88
N GLU A 24 -6.82 3.94 -9.46
CA GLU A 24 -7.14 3.74 -8.05
C GLU A 24 -6.57 2.39 -7.56
N PRO A 25 -5.98 2.36 -6.35
CA PRO A 25 -5.44 1.14 -5.76
C PRO A 25 -6.57 0.16 -5.40
N GLU A 26 -6.44 -1.08 -5.84
CA GLU A 26 -7.34 -2.17 -5.47
C GLU A 26 -6.75 -2.96 -4.29
N ILE A 27 -7.53 -3.17 -3.23
CA ILE A 27 -7.07 -3.83 -1.99
C ILE A 27 -7.85 -5.12 -1.78
N ASN A 28 -7.16 -6.26 -1.76
CA ASN A 28 -7.72 -7.56 -1.43
C ASN A 28 -7.00 -8.16 -0.22
N GLY A 29 -7.52 -7.89 0.98
CA GLY A 29 -6.87 -8.28 2.24
C GLY A 29 -5.58 -7.49 2.47
N THR A 30 -4.43 -8.15 2.30
CA THR A 30 -3.10 -7.51 2.38
C THR A 30 -2.42 -7.38 1.02
N GLU A 31 -3.06 -7.84 -0.05
CA GLU A 31 -2.59 -7.62 -1.42
C GLU A 31 -3.11 -6.28 -1.94
N VAL A 32 -2.20 -5.48 -2.51
CA VAL A 32 -2.52 -4.22 -3.18
C VAL A 32 -2.13 -4.35 -4.64
N THR A 33 -3.08 -4.07 -5.54
CA THR A 33 -2.87 -4.03 -6.98
C THR A 33 -3.00 -2.60 -7.48
N ILE A 34 -1.99 -2.12 -8.20
CA ILE A 34 -1.98 -0.81 -8.83
C ILE A 34 -2.11 -0.97 -10.34
N ASN A 35 -3.24 -0.50 -10.85
CA ASN A 35 -3.48 -0.33 -12.27
C ASN A 35 -2.85 0.99 -12.75
N GLY A 36 -2.65 1.13 -14.05
CA GLY A 36 -2.15 2.36 -14.63
C GLY A 36 -1.58 2.18 -16.02
N VAL A 37 -0.97 3.24 -16.52
CA VAL A 37 -0.30 3.28 -17.81
C VAL A 37 0.94 4.15 -17.74
N ALA A 38 2.01 3.72 -18.40
CA ALA A 38 3.17 4.54 -18.71
C ALA A 38 3.22 4.77 -20.22
N LEU A 39 3.25 6.03 -20.64
CA LEU A 39 3.32 6.43 -22.04
C LEU A 39 4.69 7.06 -22.33
N PRO A 40 5.36 6.67 -23.42
CA PRO A 40 6.62 7.32 -23.81
C PRO A 40 6.36 8.76 -24.23
N GLY A 41 7.33 9.64 -23.96
CA GLY A 41 7.28 11.06 -24.30
C GLY A 41 7.57 11.37 -25.78
N GLY A 42 7.17 10.49 -26.69
CA GLY A 42 7.39 10.67 -28.14
C GLY A 42 7.47 9.36 -28.91
N ASN A 43 7.30 9.45 -30.23
CA ASN A 43 7.20 8.27 -31.11
C ASN A 43 8.56 7.57 -31.34
N SER A 44 9.67 8.25 -31.10
CA SER A 44 11.02 7.68 -31.21
C SER A 44 11.54 7.10 -29.90
N CYS A 45 10.74 7.08 -28.85
CA CYS A 45 11.10 6.54 -27.54
C CYS A 45 10.08 5.52 -27.06
N THR A 46 10.55 4.64 -26.18
CA THR A 46 9.77 3.54 -25.62
C THR A 46 10.07 3.44 -24.14
N ILE A 47 9.10 2.98 -23.35
CA ILE A 47 9.34 2.62 -21.96
C ILE A 47 10.11 1.30 -21.94
N THR A 48 11.23 1.26 -21.25
CA THR A 48 12.10 0.07 -21.15
C THR A 48 11.87 -0.71 -19.86
N SER A 49 11.50 -0.02 -18.78
CA SER A 49 11.20 -0.66 -17.50
C SER A 49 10.34 0.23 -16.62
N ILE A 50 9.66 -0.39 -15.66
CA ILE A 50 8.90 0.29 -14.61
C ILE A 50 9.32 -0.29 -13.26
N THR A 51 9.89 0.55 -12.42
CA THR A 51 10.34 0.21 -11.07
C THR A 51 9.30 0.65 -10.05
N TRP A 52 9.05 -0.21 -9.08
CA TRP A 52 8.07 -0.02 -8.02
C TRP A 52 8.80 -0.03 -6.68
N SER A 53 8.60 1.00 -5.86
CA SER A 53 8.92 1.00 -4.44
C SER A 53 7.63 0.92 -3.66
N TRP A 54 7.42 -0.16 -2.92
CA TRP A 54 6.14 -0.44 -2.24
C TRP A 54 6.01 0.26 -0.88
N GLY A 55 7.01 1.01 -0.45
CA GLY A 55 6.97 1.74 0.82
C GLY A 55 7.15 0.86 2.07
N ASP A 56 7.31 -0.46 1.92
CA ASP A 56 7.67 -1.41 2.97
C ASP A 56 9.16 -1.82 2.93
N GLY A 57 9.93 -1.19 2.04
CA GLY A 57 11.33 -1.50 1.77
C GLY A 57 11.54 -2.43 0.57
N ASN A 58 10.49 -3.04 0.02
CA ASN A 58 10.59 -3.86 -1.17
C ASN A 58 10.59 -3.00 -2.44
N ILE A 59 11.45 -3.38 -3.38
CA ILE A 59 11.54 -2.78 -4.72
C ILE A 59 11.38 -3.90 -5.75
N THR A 60 10.50 -3.72 -6.72
CA THR A 60 10.29 -4.67 -7.81
C THR A 60 10.31 -3.96 -9.17
N THR A 61 10.45 -4.74 -10.24
CA THR A 61 10.33 -4.23 -11.62
C THR A 61 9.27 -5.06 -12.32
N SER A 62 8.18 -4.42 -12.74
CA SER A 62 7.05 -5.07 -13.42
C SER A 62 6.28 -4.05 -14.24
N TRP A 63 5.66 -4.50 -15.33
CA TRP A 63 4.70 -3.69 -16.08
C TRP A 63 3.39 -3.52 -15.32
N PHE A 64 2.56 -2.57 -15.75
CA PHE A 64 1.19 -2.46 -15.24
C PHE A 64 0.30 -3.60 -15.77
N PRO A 65 -0.67 -4.10 -14.96
CA PRO A 65 -0.82 -3.84 -13.53
C PRO A 65 0.25 -4.57 -12.71
N ALA A 66 0.59 -4.03 -11.53
CA ALA A 66 1.51 -4.68 -10.59
C ALA A 66 0.83 -4.88 -9.23
N SER A 67 1.14 -5.99 -8.55
CA SER A 67 0.65 -6.28 -7.20
C SER A 67 1.76 -6.54 -6.20
N HIS A 68 1.46 -6.33 -4.92
CA HIS A 68 2.34 -6.60 -3.80
C HIS A 68 1.56 -6.98 -2.56
N ILE A 69 2.08 -7.94 -1.81
CA ILE A 69 1.48 -8.46 -0.59
C ILE A 69 2.22 -7.91 0.62
N TYR A 70 1.52 -7.17 1.47
CA TYR A 70 2.08 -6.62 2.69
C TYR A 70 1.98 -7.60 3.85
N SER A 71 3.01 -7.65 4.68
CA SER A 71 3.03 -8.49 5.89
C SER A 71 2.30 -7.88 7.07
N LYS A 72 2.05 -6.56 7.04
CA LYS A 72 1.44 -5.80 8.14
C LYS A 72 0.38 -4.85 7.61
N TYR A 73 -0.56 -4.51 8.48
CA TYR A 73 -1.48 -3.40 8.27
C TYR A 73 -0.74 -2.08 8.52
N GLY A 74 -1.12 -1.03 7.79
CA GLY A 74 -0.44 0.25 7.85
C GLY A 74 -0.70 1.10 6.61
N THR A 75 -0.09 2.28 6.61
CA THR A 75 -0.10 3.20 5.47
C THR A 75 1.21 3.08 4.72
N TYR A 76 1.12 2.85 3.41
CA TYR A 76 2.25 2.64 2.52
C TYR A 76 2.28 3.70 1.43
N HIS A 77 3.45 4.31 1.24
CA HIS A 77 3.67 5.27 0.17
C HIS A 77 4.38 4.56 -1.00
N ILE A 78 3.63 4.29 -2.06
CA ILE A 78 4.08 3.56 -3.23
C ILE A 78 4.62 4.57 -4.25
N VAL A 79 5.84 4.36 -4.73
CA VAL A 79 6.48 5.18 -5.76
C VAL A 79 6.73 4.34 -7.00
N VAL A 80 6.31 4.83 -8.14
CA VAL A 80 6.45 4.17 -9.44
C VAL A 80 7.35 5.03 -10.33
N ILE A 81 8.37 4.44 -10.92
CA ILE A 81 9.32 5.13 -11.82
C ILE A 81 9.32 4.41 -13.17
N ALA A 82 8.96 5.12 -14.24
CA ALA A 82 9.06 4.61 -15.60
C ALA A 82 10.37 5.10 -16.23
N HIS A 83 11.14 4.19 -16.80
CA HIS A 83 12.40 4.47 -17.48
C HIS A 83 12.18 4.39 -18.99
N GLN A 84 12.68 5.38 -19.70
CA GLN A 84 12.59 5.48 -21.15
C GLN A 84 13.91 5.09 -21.81
N SER A 85 13.86 4.59 -23.04
CA SER A 85 15.03 4.13 -23.79
C SER A 85 16.10 5.19 -24.06
N ASN A 86 15.74 6.47 -23.99
CA ASN A 86 16.67 7.59 -24.11
C ASN A 86 17.27 8.04 -22.75
N GLY A 87 16.99 7.33 -21.66
CA GLY A 87 17.48 7.64 -20.32
C GLY A 87 16.64 8.63 -19.52
N LEU A 88 15.60 9.24 -20.13
CA LEU A 88 14.63 10.03 -19.37
C LEU A 88 13.76 9.13 -18.50
N ASN A 89 13.29 9.68 -17.38
CA ASN A 89 12.39 9.00 -16.48
C ASN A 89 11.29 9.94 -15.98
N ALA A 90 10.24 9.33 -15.43
CA ALA A 90 9.20 10.03 -14.68
C ALA A 90 8.80 9.21 -13.47
N SER A 91 8.26 9.88 -12.46
CA SER A 91 7.79 9.26 -11.23
C SER A 91 6.35 9.65 -10.90
N ALA A 92 5.58 8.71 -10.39
CA ALA A 92 4.27 8.95 -9.79
C ALA A 92 4.18 8.23 -8.43
N SER A 93 3.29 8.70 -7.56
CA SER A 93 3.14 8.12 -6.23
C SER A 93 1.67 7.98 -5.84
N VAL A 94 1.36 6.95 -5.06
CA VAL A 94 0.04 6.73 -4.47
C VAL A 94 0.20 6.27 -3.02
N THR A 95 -0.72 6.67 -2.16
CA THR A 95 -0.73 6.24 -0.75
C THR A 95 -1.87 5.26 -0.53
N VAL A 96 -1.57 4.12 0.10
CA VAL A 96 -2.54 3.05 0.36
C VAL A 96 -2.58 2.78 1.86
N THR A 97 -3.77 2.63 2.42
CA THR A 97 -3.95 2.29 3.84
C THR A 97 -4.62 0.93 3.98
N LEU A 98 -3.88 -0.02 4.54
CA LEU A 98 -4.38 -1.34 4.89
C LEU A 98 -4.89 -1.33 6.33
N LEU A 99 -6.19 -1.61 6.50
CA LEU A 99 -6.84 -1.68 7.80
C LEU A 99 -6.95 -3.13 8.26
N SER A 100 -6.66 -3.38 9.54
CA SER A 100 -6.90 -4.70 10.13
C SER A 100 -8.39 -5.01 10.10
N PRO A 101 -8.82 -6.23 9.70
CA PRO A 101 -10.18 -6.67 9.94
C PRO A 101 -10.36 -6.70 11.45
N TYR A 102 -11.24 -5.85 11.98
CA TYR A 102 -11.49 -5.71 13.42
C TYR A 102 -11.53 -7.08 14.12
N TYR A 103 -10.59 -7.33 15.03
CA TYR A 103 -10.89 -8.17 16.19
C TYR A 103 -11.62 -7.26 17.16
N THR A 104 -12.95 -7.31 17.20
CA THR A 104 -13.63 -6.84 18.41
C THR A 104 -13.17 -7.78 19.52
N PRO A 105 -12.50 -7.28 20.58
CA PRO A 105 -12.33 -8.10 21.76
C PRO A 105 -13.75 -8.31 22.32
N THR A 106 -14.38 -9.41 21.96
CA THR A 106 -15.57 -9.88 22.66
C THR A 106 -15.08 -10.38 24.01
N CYS A 107 -14.94 -9.46 24.96
CA CYS A 107 -15.00 -9.85 26.35
C CYS A 107 -16.44 -10.31 26.62
N LYS A 108 -16.75 -11.57 26.28
CA LYS A 108 -17.88 -12.30 26.86
C LYS A 108 -17.53 -12.63 28.31
N SER A 109 -17.36 -11.61 29.15
CA SER A 109 -17.68 -11.78 30.56
C SER A 109 -19.15 -11.38 30.73
N SER A 110 -20.06 -12.22 30.22
CA SER A 110 -21.34 -12.29 30.90
C SER A 110 -21.02 -12.82 32.29
N PRO A 111 -21.40 -12.13 33.38
CA PRO A 111 -21.42 -12.77 34.68
C PRO A 111 -22.22 -14.07 34.56
N PRO A 112 -21.88 -15.16 35.27
CA PRO A 112 -22.82 -16.26 35.43
C PRO A 112 -24.09 -15.66 36.06
N VAL A 113 -25.18 -15.58 35.28
CA VAL A 113 -26.48 -15.21 35.83
C VAL A 113 -26.92 -16.38 36.70
N ILE A 114 -26.74 -16.29 38.02
CA ILE A 114 -27.46 -17.18 38.94
C ILE A 114 -28.92 -16.70 38.94
N GLN A 115 -29.73 -17.26 38.04
CA GLN A 115 -31.19 -17.18 38.19
C GLN A 115 -31.63 -18.33 39.08
N LYS A 116 -31.94 -18.02 40.34
CA LYS A 116 -33.04 -18.67 41.05
C LYS A 116 -33.82 -17.62 41.84
N GLY A 117 -34.94 -17.18 41.26
CA GLY A 117 -36.03 -16.65 42.07
C GLY A 117 -36.76 -17.80 42.75
N ALA A 118 -36.94 -17.74 44.07
CA ALA A 118 -38.26 -17.55 44.67
C ALA A 118 -38.34 -17.94 46.18
N LYS A 119 -38.86 -16.95 46.94
CA LYS A 119 -39.61 -16.95 48.20
C LYS A 119 -38.87 -16.80 49.56
N PRO A 120 -39.32 -15.90 50.47
CA PRO A 120 -38.65 -15.57 51.73
C PRO A 120 -39.05 -16.51 52.88
N GLY A 121 -38.10 -16.91 53.71
CA GLY A 121 -38.36 -17.68 54.94
C GLY A 121 -37.13 -17.88 55.83
N LYS A 122 -37.04 -17.07 56.89
CA LYS A 122 -36.30 -17.20 58.18
C LYS A 122 -34.95 -17.99 58.24
N GLY A 123 -33.87 -17.27 58.60
CA GLY A 123 -32.92 -17.70 59.65
C GLY A 123 -31.47 -18.04 59.27
N TYR A 124 -30.55 -17.11 59.60
CA TYR A 124 -29.15 -17.26 60.09
C TYR A 124 -28.04 -17.90 59.20
N PRO A 125 -26.74 -17.56 59.43
CA PRO A 125 -25.72 -17.45 58.39
C PRO A 125 -24.92 -18.74 58.19
N ILE A 126 -24.42 -18.95 56.97
CA ILE A 126 -23.40 -19.98 56.71
C ILE A 126 -22.16 -19.28 56.13
N SER A 127 -21.16 -19.10 57.00
CA SER A 127 -19.77 -18.87 56.61
C SER A 127 -19.27 -20.08 55.82
N ILE A 128 -18.63 -19.86 54.68
CA ILE A 128 -17.91 -20.91 53.97
C ILE A 128 -16.44 -20.48 53.90
N PHE A 129 -15.63 -21.11 54.74
CA PHE A 129 -14.18 -21.23 54.53
C PHE A 129 -13.96 -22.17 53.34
N TYR A 130 -12.90 -21.98 52.54
CA TYR A 130 -11.80 -22.95 52.47
C TYR A 130 -10.63 -22.40 51.64
N SER A 131 -9.46 -22.81 52.14
CA SER A 131 -8.05 -22.63 51.80
C SER A 131 -7.64 -22.75 50.35
#